data_AF-A0ABD4W0E4-F1
#
_entry.id   AF-A0ABD4W0E4-F1
#
_cell.length_a   1.000
_cell.length_b   1.000
_cell.length_c   1.000
_cell.angle_alpha   90.00
_cell.angle_beta   90.00
_cell.angle_gamma   90.00
#
_symmetry.space_group_name_H-M   'P 1'
#
loop_
_entity.id
_entity.type
_entity.pdbx_description
1 polymer ?
#
loop_
_entity_poly.entity_id
_entity_poly.type
_entity_poly.pdbx_seq_one_letter_code
_entity_poly.pdbx_strand_id
1 'polypeptide(L)'
;MTDERLIKSADRVKDVGEVFTPKRIVDLMLDQPEISAKVNDLTATFLEPSAGEGAFLTEILTRKMQVALEGSTSVDNYEDRILLGLSSLYGIELMEDNYRMLRHNLYQTFAVNYLRGLKAKGQPEHGKPKVLKSAKTIIFANMVQGNTLTYKNVHDQPIVFSEWASYKQEGRIWVKRKTQTFESIVEGEQTDNGLVVPEDSQLDLFTDFDPDTHEVKSKDSYLQYKPVQIVNVYKEELVDTNKG
;
A
#
# COMPACT_ATOMS: atom_id res chain seq x y z
N MET A 1 24.67 7.41 22.10
CA MET A 1 23.61 7.84 21.19
C MET A 1 24.24 7.95 19.82
N THR A 2 23.82 7.12 18.88
CA THR A 2 24.23 7.26 17.48
C THR A 2 23.58 8.53 16.95
N ASP A 3 24.39 9.43 16.40
CA ASP A 3 23.91 10.69 15.82
C ASP A 3 22.99 10.35 14.63
N GLU A 4 21.73 10.78 14.68
CA GLU A 4 20.76 10.53 13.62
C GLU A 4 21.05 11.49 12.46
N ARG A 5 21.16 10.96 11.23
CA ARG A 5 21.35 11.81 10.06
C ARG A 5 20.03 12.52 9.73
N LEU A 6 20.01 13.85 9.87
CA LEU A 6 18.80 14.65 9.66
C LEU A 6 18.66 15.25 8.25
N ILE A 7 19.74 15.26 7.47
CA ILE A 7 19.73 15.76 6.10
C ILE A 7 20.57 14.85 5.20
N LYS A 8 20.12 14.69 3.95
CA LYS A 8 20.87 13.96 2.93
C LYS A 8 21.99 14.84 2.34
N SER A 9 21.67 16.05 1.92
CA SER A 9 22.64 17.08 1.51
C SER A 9 22.09 18.48 1.73
N ALA A 10 22.97 19.48 1.86
CA ALA A 10 22.56 20.89 1.95
C ALA A 10 21.85 21.38 0.68
N ASP A 11 22.26 20.89 -0.50
CA ASP A 11 21.63 21.23 -1.77
C ASP A 11 20.17 20.76 -1.81
N ARG A 12 19.86 19.55 -1.32
CA ARG A 12 18.47 19.04 -1.28
C ARG A 12 17.58 19.81 -0.31
N VAL A 13 18.14 20.27 0.82
CA VAL A 13 17.42 21.18 1.73
C VAL A 13 17.07 22.47 1.01
N LYS A 14 18.03 23.04 0.26
CA LYS A 14 17.86 24.32 -0.42
C LYS A 14 16.92 24.23 -1.63
N ASP A 15 17.07 23.20 -2.45
CA ASP A 15 16.44 23.12 -3.78
C ASP A 15 15.04 22.52 -3.70
N VAL A 16 14.82 21.56 -2.79
CA VAL A 16 13.56 20.80 -2.70
C VAL A 16 13.00 20.70 -1.27
N GLY A 17 13.65 21.31 -0.28
CA GLY A 17 13.16 21.33 1.10
C GLY A 17 13.27 20.00 1.84
N GLU A 18 14.09 19.05 1.35
CA GLU A 18 14.17 17.73 1.96
C GLU A 18 14.88 17.76 3.33
N VAL A 19 14.20 17.23 4.33
CA VAL A 19 14.74 16.93 5.66
C VAL A 19 14.25 15.57 6.13
N PHE A 20 15.02 14.90 6.98
CA PHE A 20 14.57 13.68 7.64
C PHE A 20 13.91 14.00 8.98
N THR A 21 12.69 13.51 9.16
CA THR A 21 11.97 13.62 10.43
C THR A 21 12.69 12.78 11.48
N PRO A 22 13.18 13.37 12.59
CA PRO A 22 13.84 12.62 13.65
C PRO A 22 12.91 11.58 14.27
N LYS A 23 13.42 10.41 14.66
CA LYS A 23 12.62 9.34 15.29
C LYS A 23 11.79 9.83 16.48
N ARG A 24 12.36 10.70 17.32
CA ARG A 24 11.66 11.31 18.47
C ARG A 24 10.41 12.09 18.05
N ILE A 25 10.45 12.79 16.92
CA ILE A 25 9.31 13.56 16.41
C ILE A 25 8.25 12.63 15.85
N VAL A 26 8.66 11.59 15.12
CA VAL A 26 7.74 10.53 14.66
C VAL A 26 6.99 9.93 15.84
N ASP A 27 7.72 9.53 16.89
CA ASP A 27 7.11 8.95 18.09
C ASP A 27 6.16 9.92 18.79
N LEU A 28 6.60 11.16 19.01
CA LEU A 28 5.78 12.19 19.64
C LEU A 28 4.44 12.42 18.91
N MET A 29 4.47 12.41 17.57
CA MET A 29 3.26 12.60 16.77
C MET A 29 2.35 11.37 16.80
N LEU A 30 2.91 10.17 16.71
CA LEU A 30 2.13 8.93 16.73
C LEU A 30 1.61 8.57 18.12
N ASP A 31 2.19 9.13 19.19
CA ASP A 31 1.75 8.97 20.57
C ASP A 31 0.59 9.91 20.95
N GLN A 32 0.20 10.84 20.07
CA GLN A 32 -1.00 11.64 20.28
C GLN A 32 -2.24 10.74 20.36
N PRO A 33 -3.16 10.92 21.34
CA PRO A 33 -4.24 9.99 21.59
C PRO A 33 -5.11 9.68 20.37
N GLU A 34 -5.44 10.70 19.57
CA GLU A 34 -6.26 10.58 18.38
C GLU A 34 -5.58 9.76 17.28
N ILE A 35 -4.26 9.92 17.14
CA ILE A 35 -3.43 9.19 16.18
C ILE A 35 -3.21 7.75 16.65
N SER A 36 -2.84 7.57 17.92
CA SER A 36 -2.64 6.26 18.54
C SER A 36 -3.90 5.39 18.44
N ALA A 37 -5.09 5.97 18.66
CA ALA A 37 -6.36 5.27 18.48
C ALA A 37 -6.54 4.75 17.04
N LYS A 38 -6.15 5.54 16.02
CA LYS A 38 -6.18 5.13 14.61
C LYS A 38 -5.09 4.12 14.26
N VAL A 39 -3.89 4.22 14.85
CA VAL A 39 -2.84 3.21 14.68
C VAL A 39 -3.29 1.86 15.24
N ASN A 40 -4.03 1.85 16.35
CA ASN A 40 -4.58 0.63 16.96
C ASN A 40 -5.78 0.02 16.22
N ASP A 41 -6.35 0.74 15.26
CA ASP A 41 -7.33 0.21 14.32
C ASP A 41 -6.63 -0.23 13.03
N LEU A 42 -6.60 -1.54 12.76
CA LEU A 42 -5.97 -2.09 11.55
C LEU A 42 -6.64 -1.62 10.25
N THR A 43 -7.89 -1.16 10.31
CA THR A 43 -8.65 -0.70 9.14
C THR A 43 -8.55 0.80 8.90
N ALA A 44 -8.15 1.58 9.92
CA ALA A 44 -7.98 3.02 9.78
C ALA A 44 -6.83 3.35 8.82
N THR A 45 -7.12 4.16 7.80
CA THR A 45 -6.18 4.51 6.75
C THR A 45 -5.28 5.69 7.11
N PHE A 46 -4.06 5.67 6.58
CA PHE A 46 -3.09 6.76 6.70
C PHE A 46 -2.55 7.09 5.31
N LEU A 47 -2.53 8.38 4.98
CA LEU A 47 -1.91 8.89 3.76
C LEU A 47 -0.75 9.81 4.15
N GLU A 48 0.44 9.54 3.64
CA GLU A 48 1.56 10.48 3.66
C GLU A 48 1.80 11.10 2.27
N PRO A 49 1.39 12.36 2.03
CA PRO A 49 1.53 13.01 0.72
C PRO A 49 2.96 13.41 0.35
N SER A 50 3.92 13.32 1.27
CA SER A 50 5.35 13.58 1.04
C SER A 50 6.18 12.60 1.85
N ALA A 51 6.02 11.32 1.54
CA ALA A 51 6.45 10.21 2.39
C ALA A 51 7.98 10.14 2.62
N GLY A 52 8.80 10.77 1.77
CA GLY A 52 10.25 10.71 1.84
C GLY A 52 10.73 9.26 1.78
N GLU A 53 11.65 8.89 2.67
CA GLU A 53 12.10 7.50 2.83
C GLU A 53 11.19 6.66 3.77
N GLY A 54 10.03 7.21 4.19
CA GLY A 54 8.99 6.46 4.91
C GLY A 54 9.06 6.47 6.42
N ALA A 55 9.64 7.50 7.05
CA ALA A 55 9.82 7.57 8.51
C ALA A 55 8.50 7.34 9.29
N PHE A 56 7.42 8.01 8.92
CA PHE A 56 6.10 7.79 9.54
C PHE A 56 5.50 6.43 9.16
N LEU A 57 5.46 6.10 7.86
CA LEU A 57 4.78 4.90 7.38
C LEU A 57 5.40 3.61 7.94
N THR A 58 6.73 3.55 8.10
CA THR A 58 7.43 2.40 8.69
C THR A 58 7.15 2.23 10.18
N GLU A 59 7.09 3.33 10.94
CA GLU A 59 6.74 3.29 12.36
C GLU A 59 5.26 2.92 12.56
N ILE A 60 4.34 3.50 11.77
CA ILE A 60 2.91 3.13 11.78
C ILE A 60 2.74 1.64 11.45
N LEU A 61 3.44 1.15 10.42
CA LEU A 61 3.41 -0.27 10.05
C LEU A 61 3.87 -1.16 11.22
N THR A 62 4.98 -0.80 11.87
CA THR A 62 5.50 -1.55 13.02
C THR A 62 4.47 -1.64 14.15
N ARG A 63 3.85 -0.51 14.51
CA ARG A 63 2.82 -0.44 15.56
C ARG A 63 1.55 -1.23 15.17
N LYS A 64 1.06 -1.10 13.93
CA LYS A 64 -0.07 -1.92 13.42
C LYS A 64 0.25 -3.42 13.44
N MET A 65 1.48 -3.82 13.08
CA MET A 65 1.87 -5.23 13.14
C MET A 65 1.92 -5.78 14.57
N GLN A 66 2.28 -4.95 15.55
CA GLN A 66 2.21 -5.31 16.97
C GLN A 66 0.76 -5.54 17.41
N VAL A 67 -0.16 -4.64 17.05
CA VAL A 67 -1.61 -4.79 17.31
C VAL A 67 -2.18 -6.04 16.62
N ALA A 68 -1.71 -6.34 15.41
CA ALA A 68 -2.06 -7.58 14.72
C ALA A 68 -1.58 -8.80 15.50
N LEU A 69 -0.32 -8.82 15.97
CA LEU A 69 0.29 -9.90 16.72
C LEU A 69 -0.47 -10.21 18.01
N GLU A 70 -0.75 -9.18 18.81
CA GLU A 70 -1.44 -9.25 20.11
C GLU A 70 -2.90 -9.72 19.95
N GLY A 71 -3.60 -9.21 18.93
CA GLY A 71 -4.99 -9.58 18.65
C GLY A 71 -5.18 -10.90 17.91
N SER A 72 -4.11 -11.65 17.64
CA SER A 72 -4.19 -12.87 16.83
C SER A 72 -4.15 -14.17 17.62
N THR A 73 -5.15 -15.02 17.37
CA THR A 73 -5.30 -16.34 17.99
C THR A 73 -4.57 -17.46 17.24
N SER A 74 -4.20 -17.24 15.98
CA SER A 74 -3.45 -18.19 15.16
C SER A 74 -2.49 -17.47 14.23
N VAL A 75 -1.56 -18.22 13.64
CA VAL A 75 -0.58 -17.72 12.65
C VAL A 75 -1.30 -17.24 11.40
N ASP A 76 -2.26 -18.03 10.93
CA ASP A 76 -3.09 -17.71 9.79
C ASP A 76 -3.88 -16.42 10.01
N ASN A 77 -4.42 -16.20 11.22
CA ASN A 77 -5.10 -14.96 11.58
C ASN A 77 -4.14 -13.77 11.69
N TYR A 78 -2.91 -13.99 12.17
CA TYR A 78 -1.85 -12.99 12.22
C TYR A 78 -1.43 -12.52 10.84
N GLU A 79 -1.19 -13.45 9.92
CA GLU A 79 -0.84 -13.17 8.52
C GLU A 79 -1.92 -12.32 7.82
N ASP A 80 -3.19 -12.64 8.04
CA ASP A 80 -4.30 -11.84 7.52
C ASP A 80 -4.29 -10.41 8.09
N ARG A 81 -4.08 -10.27 9.41
CA ARG A 81 -4.15 -9.00 10.13
C ARG A 81 -2.97 -8.07 9.84
N ILE A 82 -1.76 -8.59 9.66
CA ILE A 82 -0.60 -7.76 9.28
C ILE A 82 -0.75 -7.22 7.86
N LEU A 83 -1.31 -8.02 6.94
CA LEU A 83 -1.60 -7.55 5.58
C LEU A 83 -2.73 -6.53 5.57
N LEU A 84 -3.74 -6.69 6.43
CA LEU A 84 -4.81 -5.69 6.59
C LEU A 84 -4.25 -4.36 7.12
N GLY A 85 -3.39 -4.41 8.13
CA GLY A 85 -2.69 -3.23 8.63
C GLY A 85 -1.85 -2.55 7.55
N LEU A 86 -1.11 -3.32 6.75
CA LEU A 86 -0.31 -2.80 5.64
C LEU A 86 -1.18 -2.18 4.52
N SER A 87 -2.32 -2.79 4.18
CA SER A 87 -3.22 -2.28 3.14
C SER A 87 -3.89 -0.96 3.48
N SER A 88 -3.83 -0.56 4.75
CA SER A 88 -4.35 0.74 5.23
C SER A 88 -3.35 1.91 5.05
N LEU A 89 -2.13 1.65 4.58
CA LEU A 89 -1.08 2.66 4.46
C LEU A 89 -0.91 3.10 3.00
N TYR A 90 -0.86 4.42 2.78
CA TYR A 90 -0.70 5.06 1.47
C TYR A 90 0.39 6.11 1.53
N GLY A 91 1.16 6.25 0.45
CA GLY A 91 2.26 7.21 0.38
C GLY A 91 2.46 7.75 -1.03
N ILE A 92 2.72 9.05 -1.12
CA ILE A 92 3.16 9.73 -2.34
C ILE A 92 4.56 10.28 -2.08
N GLU A 93 5.48 10.05 -3.01
CA GLU A 93 6.82 10.63 -2.94
C GLU A 93 7.24 11.14 -4.32
N LEU A 94 7.79 12.36 -4.37
CA LEU A 94 8.15 13.01 -5.62
C LEU A 94 9.47 12.46 -6.18
N MET A 95 10.48 12.31 -5.31
CA MET A 95 11.84 11.97 -5.72
C MET A 95 12.01 10.47 -5.91
N GLU A 96 12.56 10.06 -7.05
CA GLU A 96 12.67 8.64 -7.41
C GLU A 96 13.50 7.82 -6.41
N ASP A 97 14.61 8.38 -5.91
CA ASP A 97 15.48 7.70 -4.96
C ASP A 97 14.78 7.51 -3.61
N ASN A 98 14.08 8.54 -3.12
CA ASN A 98 13.26 8.43 -1.91
C ASN A 98 12.13 7.43 -2.09
N TYR A 99 11.41 7.46 -3.21
CA TYR A 99 10.35 6.52 -3.53
C TYR A 99 10.84 5.06 -3.54
N ARG A 100 12.03 4.82 -4.11
CA ARG A 100 12.67 3.50 -4.07
C ARG A 100 13.01 3.09 -2.63
N MET A 101 13.55 4.00 -1.83
CA MET A 101 13.86 3.77 -0.41
C MET A 101 12.60 3.54 0.44
N LEU A 102 11.52 4.30 0.23
CA LEU A 102 10.23 4.13 0.88
C LEU A 102 9.71 2.70 0.74
N ARG A 103 9.62 2.20 -0.50
CA ARG A 103 9.15 0.83 -0.77
C ARG A 103 10.07 -0.23 -0.16
N HIS A 104 11.38 0.01 -0.22
CA HIS A 104 12.37 -0.87 0.39
C HIS A 104 12.23 -0.94 1.91
N ASN A 105 12.19 0.21 2.58
CA ASN A 105 12.09 0.34 4.03
C ASN A 105 10.77 -0.25 4.55
N LEU A 106 9.65 -0.03 3.85
CA LEU A 106 8.37 -0.66 4.19
C LEU A 106 8.44 -2.18 4.06
N TYR A 107 8.99 -2.70 2.97
CA TYR A 107 9.11 -4.15 2.77
C TYR A 107 10.04 -4.79 3.81
N GLN A 108 11.18 -4.17 4.11
CA GLN A 108 12.10 -4.63 5.15
C GLN A 108 11.43 -4.61 6.52
N THR A 109 10.74 -3.53 6.86
CA THR A 109 9.99 -3.40 8.12
C THR A 109 8.95 -4.50 8.24
N PHE A 110 8.19 -4.75 7.18
CA PHE A 110 7.22 -5.84 7.14
C PHE A 110 7.89 -7.20 7.34
N ALA A 111 8.91 -7.52 6.54
CA ALA A 111 9.56 -8.82 6.56
C ALA A 111 10.18 -9.12 7.93
N VAL A 112 10.92 -8.17 8.51
CA VAL A 112 11.56 -8.34 9.82
C VAL A 112 10.52 -8.54 10.93
N ASN A 113 9.48 -7.71 10.98
CA ASN A 113 8.45 -7.83 12.01
C ASN A 113 7.57 -9.07 11.81
N TYR A 114 7.35 -9.50 10.56
CA TYR A 114 6.63 -10.73 10.25
C TYR A 114 7.36 -11.94 10.82
N LEU A 115 8.68 -12.08 10.56
CA LEU A 115 9.49 -13.17 11.10
C LEU A 115 9.56 -13.14 12.63
N ARG A 116 9.67 -11.95 13.24
CA ARG A 116 9.62 -11.79 14.70
C ARG A 116 8.29 -12.27 15.27
N GLY A 117 7.16 -11.90 14.66
CA GLY A 117 5.84 -12.34 15.08
C GLY A 117 5.60 -13.84 14.91
N LEU A 118 6.14 -14.46 13.85
CA LEU A 118 6.12 -15.93 13.68
C LEU A 118 6.88 -16.64 14.80
N LYS A 119 8.07 -16.15 15.13
CA LYS A 119 8.87 -16.67 16.25
C LYS A 119 8.13 -16.53 17.57
N ALA A 120 7.49 -15.38 17.83
CA ALA A 120 6.68 -15.15 19.02
C ALA A 120 5.47 -16.10 19.12
N LYS A 121 4.95 -16.57 17.97
CA LYS A 121 3.88 -17.58 17.90
C LYS A 121 4.38 -19.03 17.81
N GLY A 122 5.68 -19.29 18.02
CA GLY A 122 6.25 -20.64 18.06
C GLY A 122 6.35 -21.35 16.71
N GLN A 123 6.36 -20.62 15.59
CA GLN A 123 6.51 -21.16 14.24
C GLN A 123 7.96 -21.06 13.71
N PRO A 124 8.35 -21.88 12.70
CA PRO A 124 9.67 -21.81 12.10
C PRO A 124 9.99 -20.45 11.46
N GLU A 125 11.29 -20.19 11.29
CA GLU A 125 11.84 -18.86 10.97
C GLU A 125 11.67 -18.40 9.50
N HIS A 126 10.89 -19.12 8.69
CA HIS A 126 10.65 -18.73 7.29
C HIS A 126 9.19 -18.37 7.06
N GLY A 127 8.96 -17.10 6.70
CA GLY A 127 7.65 -16.61 6.35
C GLY A 127 7.10 -17.27 5.08
N LYS A 128 5.78 -17.51 5.05
CA LYS A 128 5.12 -18.08 3.87
C LYS A 128 5.32 -17.16 2.63
N PRO A 129 5.77 -17.69 1.48
CA PRO A 129 6.02 -16.89 0.28
C PRO A 129 4.81 -16.06 -0.19
N LYS A 130 3.59 -16.60 -0.08
CA LYS A 130 2.35 -15.90 -0.48
C LYS A 130 2.09 -14.62 0.34
N VAL A 131 2.48 -14.60 1.61
CA VAL A 131 2.30 -13.44 2.50
C VAL A 131 3.29 -12.34 2.12
N LEU A 132 4.55 -12.71 1.87
CA LEU A 132 5.59 -11.77 1.40
C LEU A 132 5.27 -11.20 0.02
N LYS A 133 4.79 -12.03 -0.90
CA LYS A 133 4.32 -11.59 -2.23
C LYS A 133 3.14 -10.62 -2.11
N SER A 134 2.16 -10.93 -1.27
CA SER A 134 1.00 -10.06 -1.02
C SER A 134 1.40 -8.72 -0.42
N ALA A 135 2.32 -8.72 0.55
CA ALA A 135 2.86 -7.49 1.13
C ALA A 135 3.55 -6.62 0.07
N LYS A 136 4.35 -7.23 -0.81
CA LYS A 136 4.98 -6.52 -1.93
C LYS A 136 3.91 -5.93 -2.87
N THR A 137 2.90 -6.69 -3.26
CA THR A 137 1.81 -6.21 -4.12
C THR A 137 1.09 -5.01 -3.49
N ILE A 138 0.75 -5.08 -2.19
CA ILE A 138 0.12 -3.97 -1.47
C ILE A 138 1.02 -2.73 -1.44
N ILE A 139 2.32 -2.89 -1.12
CA ILE A 139 3.27 -1.76 -1.10
C ILE A 139 3.36 -1.09 -2.47
N PHE A 140 3.44 -1.87 -3.55
CA PHE A 140 3.49 -1.32 -4.91
C PHE A 140 2.19 -0.65 -5.34
N ALA A 141 1.05 -1.15 -4.86
CA ALA A 141 -0.27 -0.62 -5.17
C ALA A 141 -0.61 0.65 -4.38
N ASN A 142 0.00 0.85 -3.22
CA ASN A 142 -0.33 1.95 -2.30
C ASN A 142 0.76 3.02 -2.19
N MET A 143 1.99 2.74 -2.62
CA MET A 143 3.08 3.73 -2.65
C MET A 143 3.30 4.17 -4.09
N VAL A 144 3.12 5.46 -4.37
CA VAL A 144 3.17 6.01 -5.72
C VAL A 144 4.26 7.07 -5.81
N GLN A 145 5.03 7.06 -6.91
CA GLN A 145 5.87 8.18 -7.25
C GLN A 145 5.04 9.25 -7.96
N GLY A 146 4.95 10.45 -7.38
CA GLY A 146 4.13 11.50 -7.96
C GLY A 146 4.19 12.82 -7.23
N ASN A 147 3.51 13.80 -7.80
CA ASN A 147 3.36 15.13 -7.26
C ASN A 147 1.94 15.28 -6.70
N THR A 148 1.84 15.31 -5.38
CA THR A 148 0.57 15.50 -4.65
C THR A 148 -0.14 16.79 -5.05
N LEU A 149 0.60 17.87 -5.37
CA LEU A 149 0.00 19.18 -5.71
C LEU A 149 -0.67 19.18 -7.08
N THR A 150 -0.19 18.35 -8.01
CA THR A 150 -0.74 18.26 -9.37
C THR A 150 -1.56 17.01 -9.59
N TYR A 151 -1.71 16.14 -8.58
CA TYR A 151 -2.36 14.83 -8.64
C TYR A 151 -1.78 13.88 -9.70
N LYS A 152 -0.55 14.12 -10.17
CA LYS A 152 0.04 13.39 -11.30
C LYS A 152 1.29 12.61 -10.92
N ASN A 153 1.48 11.46 -11.56
CA ASN A 153 2.69 10.65 -11.47
C ASN A 153 3.81 11.23 -12.38
N VAL A 154 4.95 10.54 -12.45
CA VAL A 154 6.09 10.96 -13.28
C VAL A 154 5.85 10.91 -14.79
N HIS A 155 4.76 10.27 -15.22
CA HIS A 155 4.33 10.16 -16.62
C HIS A 155 3.22 11.17 -16.96
N ASP A 156 2.97 12.17 -16.10
CA ASP A 156 1.89 13.16 -16.25
C ASP A 156 0.47 12.55 -16.24
N GLN A 157 0.33 11.31 -15.75
CA GLN A 157 -0.94 10.60 -15.58
C GLN A 157 -1.48 10.76 -14.15
N PRO A 158 -2.79 10.62 -13.90
CA PRO A 158 -3.35 10.67 -12.55
C PRO A 158 -2.67 9.67 -11.58
N ILE A 159 -2.41 10.10 -10.35
CA ILE A 159 -2.03 9.20 -9.25
C ILE A 159 -3.24 8.30 -8.98
N VAL A 160 -3.02 6.99 -8.99
CA VAL A 160 -4.07 5.99 -8.75
C VAL A 160 -3.72 5.21 -7.50
N PHE A 161 -4.67 5.11 -6.57
CA PHE A 161 -4.56 4.26 -5.38
C PHE A 161 -5.43 3.03 -5.49
N SER A 162 -5.02 1.97 -4.77
CA SER A 162 -5.82 0.78 -4.58
C SER A 162 -6.50 0.78 -3.21
N GLU A 163 -7.82 0.85 -3.18
CA GLU A 163 -8.61 0.67 -1.97
C GLU A 163 -8.89 -0.83 -1.73
N TRP A 164 -8.75 -1.27 -0.48
CA TRP A 164 -8.87 -2.67 -0.09
C TRP A 164 -10.08 -2.89 0.82
N ALA A 165 -11.27 -2.98 0.23
CA ALA A 165 -12.51 -3.19 0.97
C ALA A 165 -12.53 -4.59 1.61
N SER A 166 -12.31 -4.66 2.92
CA SER A 166 -12.15 -5.92 3.65
C SER A 166 -13.45 -6.45 4.26
N TYR A 167 -13.59 -7.78 4.32
CA TYR A 167 -14.67 -8.47 5.02
C TYR A 167 -14.20 -9.84 5.52
N LYS A 168 -14.98 -10.46 6.41
CA LYS A 168 -14.70 -11.81 6.92
C LYS A 168 -15.54 -12.84 6.20
N GLN A 169 -14.92 -13.92 5.74
CA GLN A 169 -15.59 -15.10 5.19
C GLN A 169 -14.83 -16.33 5.65
N GLU A 170 -15.55 -17.30 6.21
CA GLU A 170 -14.98 -18.57 6.73
C GLU A 170 -13.83 -18.35 7.72
N GLY A 171 -13.91 -17.30 8.55
CA GLY A 171 -12.88 -16.97 9.54
C GLY A 171 -11.58 -16.38 8.96
N ARG A 172 -11.51 -16.14 7.65
CA ARG A 172 -10.39 -15.49 6.94
C ARG A 172 -10.75 -14.06 6.54
N ILE A 173 -9.74 -13.21 6.37
CA ILE A 173 -9.93 -11.87 5.81
C ILE A 173 -9.89 -11.95 4.29
N TRP A 174 -10.98 -11.50 3.66
CA TRP A 174 -11.10 -11.31 2.23
C TRP A 174 -11.13 -9.83 1.91
N VAL A 175 -10.68 -9.48 0.70
CA VAL A 175 -10.68 -8.11 0.21
C VAL A 175 -11.24 -8.05 -1.20
N LYS A 176 -11.94 -6.96 -1.51
CA LYS A 176 -12.24 -6.52 -2.88
C LYS A 176 -11.41 -5.27 -3.16
N ARG A 177 -10.45 -5.38 -4.08
CA ARG A 177 -9.61 -4.24 -4.49
C ARG A 177 -10.37 -3.38 -5.49
N LYS A 178 -10.36 -2.07 -5.28
CA LYS A 178 -10.86 -1.06 -6.24
C LYS A 178 -9.75 -0.05 -6.51
N THR A 179 -9.73 0.56 -7.68
CA THR A 179 -8.79 1.64 -7.98
C THR A 179 -9.54 2.95 -8.16
N GLN A 180 -8.95 4.04 -7.66
CA GLN A 180 -9.51 5.40 -7.75
C GLN A 180 -8.37 6.39 -7.93
N THR A 181 -8.64 7.52 -8.58
CA THR A 181 -7.64 8.59 -8.71
C THR A 181 -7.50 9.34 -7.38
N PHE A 182 -6.31 9.86 -7.10
CA PHE A 182 -6.08 10.67 -5.90
C PHE A 182 -6.90 11.96 -5.95
N GLU A 183 -7.06 12.55 -7.13
CA GLU A 183 -7.91 13.72 -7.36
C GLU A 183 -9.37 13.45 -6.96
N SER A 184 -9.97 12.35 -7.42
CA SER A 184 -11.37 12.01 -7.08
C SER A 184 -11.55 11.79 -5.57
N ILE A 185 -10.56 11.19 -4.91
CA ILE A 185 -10.57 10.99 -3.45
C ILE A 185 -10.58 12.34 -2.71
N VAL A 186 -9.79 13.32 -3.18
CA VAL A 186 -9.70 14.65 -2.56
C VAL A 186 -10.95 15.48 -2.83
N GLU A 187 -11.53 15.38 -4.03
CA GLU A 187 -12.74 16.09 -4.42
C GLU A 187 -14.03 15.44 -3.85
N GLY A 188 -13.93 14.23 -3.31
CA GLY A 188 -15.06 13.49 -2.76
C GLY A 188 -15.97 12.89 -3.85
N GLU A 189 -15.46 12.75 -5.06
CA GLU A 189 -16.18 12.14 -6.18
C GLU A 189 -16.15 10.61 -6.07
N GLN A 190 -17.34 10.00 -6.10
CA GLN A 190 -17.47 8.56 -6.21
C GLN A 190 -17.29 8.17 -7.68
N THR A 191 -16.08 7.77 -8.07
CA THR A 191 -15.87 7.16 -9.39
C THR A 191 -16.56 5.80 -9.42
N ASP A 192 -17.45 5.61 -10.39
CA ASP A 192 -18.17 4.35 -10.58
C ASP A 192 -17.19 3.17 -10.76
N ASN A 193 -17.63 1.96 -10.40
CA ASN A 193 -16.84 0.77 -9.99
C ASN A 193 -15.89 0.13 -11.04
N GLY A 194 -15.33 0.89 -11.99
CA GLY A 194 -14.36 0.42 -12.99
C GLY A 194 -12.92 0.40 -12.48
N LEU A 195 -12.08 -0.38 -13.15
CA LEU A 195 -10.63 -0.32 -12.96
C LEU A 195 -10.09 0.96 -13.61
N VAL A 196 -9.57 1.88 -12.79
CA VAL A 196 -8.67 2.93 -13.25
C VAL A 196 -7.25 2.35 -13.29
N VAL A 197 -6.65 2.35 -14.47
CA VAL A 197 -5.31 1.81 -14.74
C VAL A 197 -4.53 2.90 -15.48
N PRO A 198 -3.37 3.37 -14.98
CA PRO A 198 -2.53 4.30 -15.73
C PRO A 198 -2.12 3.69 -17.07
N GLU A 199 -2.14 4.45 -18.18
CA GLU A 199 -1.91 3.91 -19.53
C GLU A 199 -0.56 3.19 -19.68
N ASP A 200 0.45 3.55 -18.87
CA ASP A 200 1.79 2.96 -18.90
C ASP A 200 1.97 1.78 -17.93
N SER A 201 0.96 1.45 -17.13
CA SER A 201 0.98 0.21 -16.37
C SER A 201 0.74 -0.95 -17.34
N GLN A 202 1.83 -1.37 -17.98
CA GLN A 202 1.94 -2.66 -18.65
C GLN A 202 1.64 -3.77 -17.64
N LEU A 203 0.35 -4.02 -17.45
CA LEU A 203 -0.11 -5.38 -17.30
C LEU A 203 0.12 -6.02 -18.67
N ASP A 204 1.07 -6.93 -18.76
CA ASP A 204 1.15 -7.94 -19.83
C ASP A 204 -0.10 -8.85 -19.76
N LEU A 205 -1.31 -8.27 -19.88
CA LEU A 205 -2.57 -8.97 -19.86
C LEU A 205 -3.11 -8.97 -21.30
N PHE A 206 -2.72 -10.01 -22.02
CA PHE A 206 -3.26 -10.49 -23.29
C PHE A 206 -2.70 -9.84 -24.57
N THR A 207 -1.57 -10.39 -25.01
CA THR A 207 -1.32 -10.65 -26.43
C THR A 207 -2.38 -11.61 -26.96
N ASP A 208 -3.52 -11.09 -27.39
CA ASP A 208 -4.42 -11.76 -28.35
C ASP A 208 -5.18 -10.64 -29.10
N PHE A 209 -4.45 -9.98 -30.00
CA PHE A 209 -5.01 -9.01 -30.94
C PHE A 209 -5.55 -9.79 -32.15
N ASP A 210 -6.88 -9.96 -32.22
CA ASP A 210 -7.57 -10.25 -33.48
C ASP A 210 -7.75 -8.91 -34.22
N PRO A 211 -7.11 -8.69 -35.39
CA PRO A 211 -7.04 -7.36 -36.01
C PRO A 211 -8.37 -6.86 -36.60
N ASP A 212 -9.40 -7.70 -36.69
CA ASP A 212 -10.57 -7.43 -37.54
C ASP A 212 -11.85 -7.04 -36.76
N THR A 213 -11.75 -6.17 -35.76
CA THR A 213 -12.93 -5.48 -35.21
C THR A 213 -12.71 -3.98 -35.00
N HIS A 214 -13.09 -3.18 -36.00
CA HIS A 214 -13.21 -1.72 -35.88
C HIS A 214 -14.46 -1.33 -35.09
N GLU A 215 -14.42 -1.43 -33.76
CA GLU A 215 -15.25 -0.66 -32.82
C GLU A 215 -14.59 -0.67 -31.43
N VAL A 216 -13.77 0.35 -31.14
CA VAL A 216 -13.22 0.57 -29.79
C VAL A 216 -14.31 1.24 -28.95
N LYS A 217 -15.26 0.45 -28.44
CA LYS A 217 -15.95 0.81 -27.19
C LYS A 217 -14.99 0.46 -26.06
N SER A 218 -14.71 1.39 -25.15
CA SER A 218 -13.76 1.25 -24.04
C SER A 218 -13.99 -0.06 -23.26
N LYS A 219 -13.21 -1.10 -23.59
CA LYS A 219 -13.35 -2.46 -23.05
C LYS A 219 -13.00 -2.54 -21.56
N ASP A 220 -12.36 -1.52 -20.99
CA ASP A 220 -11.80 -1.55 -19.63
C ASP A 220 -12.82 -1.30 -18.51
N SER A 221 -14.00 -0.73 -18.81
CA SER A 221 -14.98 -0.34 -17.79
C SER A 221 -15.64 -1.50 -17.03
N TYR A 222 -15.50 -2.74 -17.51
CA TYR A 222 -16.16 -3.93 -16.97
C TYR A 222 -15.22 -4.89 -16.23
N LEU A 223 -13.92 -4.62 -16.23
CA LEU A 223 -12.98 -5.44 -15.48
C LEU A 223 -12.96 -4.99 -14.03
N GLN A 224 -12.96 -5.95 -13.10
CA GLN A 224 -12.80 -5.71 -11.66
C GLN A 224 -11.85 -6.75 -11.05
N TYR A 225 -11.11 -6.37 -10.02
CA TYR A 225 -10.39 -7.37 -9.22
C TYR A 225 -11.37 -8.34 -8.58
N LYS A 226 -11.11 -9.63 -8.77
CA LYS A 226 -11.85 -10.69 -8.12
C LYS A 226 -11.66 -10.60 -6.60
N PRO A 227 -12.74 -10.71 -5.80
CA PRO A 227 -12.60 -10.83 -4.36
C PRO A 227 -11.71 -12.02 -3.99
N VAL A 228 -10.79 -11.81 -3.07
CA VAL A 228 -9.76 -12.82 -2.73
C VAL A 228 -9.38 -12.74 -1.26
N GLN A 229 -8.95 -13.85 -0.65
CA GLN A 229 -8.29 -13.82 0.64
C GLN A 229 -7.08 -12.88 0.60
N ILE A 230 -6.88 -12.08 1.65
CA ILE A 230 -5.86 -11.03 1.64
C ILE A 230 -4.43 -11.56 1.44
N VAL A 231 -4.15 -12.79 1.89
CA VAL A 231 -2.87 -13.49 1.68
C VAL A 231 -2.61 -13.93 0.22
N ASN A 232 -3.59 -13.73 -0.66
CA ASN A 232 -3.56 -14.12 -2.07
C ASN A 232 -3.73 -12.92 -3.03
N VAL A 233 -3.68 -11.68 -2.54
CA VAL A 233 -3.83 -10.48 -3.40
C VAL A 233 -2.74 -10.36 -4.47
N TYR A 234 -1.58 -10.99 -4.24
CA TYR A 234 -0.49 -11.07 -5.22
C TYR A 234 -0.86 -11.75 -6.55
N LYS A 235 -2.00 -12.43 -6.61
CA LYS A 235 -2.48 -13.06 -7.84
C LYS A 235 -3.08 -12.05 -8.82
N GLU A 236 -3.58 -10.93 -8.31
CA GLU A 236 -4.15 -9.83 -9.12
C GLU A 236 -5.19 -10.30 -10.17
N GLU A 237 -5.97 -11.33 -9.84
CA GLU A 237 -6.98 -11.91 -10.74
C GLU A 237 -8.09 -10.89 -11.04
N LEU A 238 -8.38 -10.70 -12.33
CA LEU A 238 -9.48 -9.87 -12.82
C LEU A 238 -10.67 -10.73 -13.27
N VAL A 239 -11.88 -10.17 -13.16
CA VAL A 239 -13.13 -10.74 -13.68
C VAL A 239 -13.84 -9.71 -14.56
N ASP A 240 -14.43 -10.19 -15.65
CA ASP A 240 -15.27 -9.42 -16.57
C ASP A 240 -16.72 -9.44 -16.05
N THR A 241 -17.24 -8.28 -15.64
CA THR A 241 -18.58 -8.15 -15.09
C THR A 241 -19.70 -8.34 -16.12
N ASN A 242 -19.39 -8.38 -17.41
CA ASN A 242 -20.38 -8.62 -18.46
C ASN A 242 -20.60 -10.12 -18.77
N LYS A 243 -19.80 -11.02 -18.19
CA LYS A 243 -19.86 -12.47 -18.43
C LYS A 243 -20.48 -13.26 -17.26
N GLY A 244 -21.22 -12.59 -16.38
CA GLY A 244 -21.88 -13.16 -15.20
C GLY A 244 -23.38 -13.33 -15.36
#